data_AF-V4U176-F1
#
_entry.id   AF-V4U176-F1
#
_cell.length_a   1.000
_cell.length_b   1.000
_cell.length_c   1.000
_cell.angle_alpha   90.00
_cell.angle_beta   90.00
_cell.angle_gamma   90.00
#
_symmetry.space_group_name_H-M   'P 1'
#
loop_
_entity.id
_entity.type
_entity.pdbx_description
1 polymer ?
#
loop_
_entity_poly.entity_id
_entity_poly.type
_entity_poly.pdbx_seq_one_letter_code
_entity_poly.pdbx_strand_id
1 'polypeptide(L)'
;MLRLLLLLFVLSTVSIGWVNSHEESGEWSCKSDYEIRVLAEFKPELITLDGHADDWEDIDGSEFSLLPALDPHAEHEYKGRKMNALHDGHDVYFLLQVDGECVYSKG
;
A
#
# COMPACT_ATOMS: atom_id res chain seq x y z
N MET A 1 -35.94 -6.84 -29.91
CA MET A 1 -34.62 -6.19 -29.70
C MET A 1 -34.51 -5.63 -28.29
N LEU A 2 -35.34 -4.64 -27.89
CA LEU A 2 -35.28 -4.04 -26.53
C LEU A 2 -35.42 -5.06 -25.37
N ARG A 3 -36.35 -6.01 -25.47
CA ARG A 3 -36.55 -7.06 -24.45
C ARG A 3 -35.33 -7.98 -24.30
N LEU A 4 -34.64 -8.29 -25.40
CA LEU A 4 -33.44 -9.12 -25.39
C LEU A 4 -32.26 -8.37 -24.76
N LEU A 5 -32.12 -7.07 -25.07
CA LEU A 5 -31.11 -6.21 -24.46
C LEU A 5 -31.31 -6.07 -22.95
N LEU A 6 -32.55 -5.91 -22.49
CA LEU A 6 -32.88 -5.88 -21.07
C LEU A 6 -32.55 -7.20 -20.36
N LEU A 7 -32.83 -8.35 -20.99
CA LEU A 7 -32.48 -9.66 -20.45
C LEU A 7 -30.96 -9.86 -20.34
N LEU A 8 -30.21 -9.47 -21.37
CA LEU A 8 -28.73 -9.53 -21.35
C LEU A 8 -28.15 -8.60 -20.29
N PHE A 9 -28.72 -7.41 -20.13
CA PHE A 9 -28.31 -6.46 -19.09
C PHE A 9 -28.52 -7.06 -17.69
N VAL A 10 -29.71 -7.61 -17.41
CA VAL A 10 -29.99 -8.27 -16.13
C VAL A 10 -29.04 -9.45 -15.88
N LEU A 11 -28.82 -10.33 -16.88
CA LEU A 11 -27.87 -11.44 -16.75
C LEU A 11 -26.43 -10.96 -16.46
N SER A 12 -26.00 -9.87 -17.08
CA SER A 12 -24.68 -9.29 -16.83
C SER A 12 -24.54 -8.78 -15.39
N THR A 13 -25.58 -8.15 -14.83
CA THR A 13 -25.56 -7.65 -13.44
C THR A 13 -25.55 -8.77 -12.40
N VAL A 14 -26.22 -9.90 -12.68
CA VAL A 14 -26.23 -11.08 -11.78
C VAL A 14 -24.88 -11.82 -11.79
N SER A 15 -24.08 -11.64 -12.86
CA SER A 15 -22.76 -12.25 -12.99
C SER A 15 -21.65 -11.48 -12.27
N ILE A 16 -21.92 -10.25 -11.80
CA ILE A 16 -20.98 -9.48 -10.98
C ILE A 16 -21.12 -10.01 -9.55
N GLY A 17 -20.33 -11.03 -9.22
CA GLY A 17 -20.20 -11.52 -7.85
C GLY A 17 -19.67 -10.42 -6.94
N TRP A 18 -20.23 -10.33 -5.72
CA TRP A 18 -19.69 -9.46 -4.68
C TRP A 18 -18.31 -10.00 -4.28
N VAL A 19 -17.26 -9.20 -4.48
CA VAL A 19 -15.93 -9.51 -3.96
C VAL A 19 -15.90 -9.00 -2.52
N ASN A 20 -15.79 -9.92 -1.57
CA ASN A 20 -15.56 -9.57 -0.17
C ASN A 20 -14.04 -9.49 0.05
N SER A 21 -13.64 -8.60 0.96
CA SER A 21 -12.30 -8.60 1.52
C SER A 21 -12.01 -10.00 2.10
N HIS A 22 -10.89 -10.60 1.73
CA HIS A 22 -10.46 -11.87 2.32
C HIS A 22 -10.04 -11.59 3.76
N GLU A 23 -10.62 -12.31 4.71
CA GLU A 23 -10.18 -12.36 6.12
C GLU A 23 -10.19 -11.05 6.93
N GLU A 24 -10.84 -9.98 6.47
CA GLU A 24 -10.97 -8.76 7.27
C GLU A 24 -11.97 -8.96 8.42
N SER A 25 -11.48 -9.45 9.55
CA SER A 25 -12.29 -9.69 10.74
C SER A 25 -12.62 -8.35 11.42
N GLY A 26 -13.86 -7.87 11.28
CA GLY A 26 -14.39 -6.72 12.01
C GLY A 26 -14.90 -5.58 11.14
N GLU A 27 -15.26 -4.46 11.78
CA GLU A 27 -15.64 -3.23 11.07
C GLU A 27 -14.38 -2.53 10.56
N TRP A 28 -14.23 -2.46 9.24
CA TRP A 28 -13.15 -1.68 8.62
C TRP A 28 -13.30 -0.21 9.00
N SER A 29 -12.24 0.38 9.56
CA SER A 29 -12.18 1.83 9.78
C SER A 29 -10.78 2.35 9.49
N CYS A 30 -10.70 3.45 8.72
CA CYS A 30 -9.47 4.20 8.56
C CYS A 30 -9.50 5.36 9.55
N LYS A 31 -9.04 5.12 10.78
CA LYS A 31 -8.91 6.16 11.80
C LYS A 31 -7.54 6.81 11.67
N SER A 32 -7.50 8.06 11.21
CA SER A 32 -6.29 8.87 11.28
C SER A 32 -6.11 9.39 12.71
N ASP A 33 -5.09 8.91 13.41
CA ASP A 33 -4.65 9.50 14.69
C ASP A 33 -3.46 10.44 14.45
N TYR A 34 -3.24 11.40 15.36
CA TYR A 34 -2.10 12.33 15.34
C TYR A 34 -0.75 11.60 15.42
N GLU A 35 -0.73 10.40 15.98
CA GLU A 35 0.45 9.53 16.05
C GLU A 35 0.82 8.88 14.71
N ILE A 36 -0.07 8.91 13.71
CA ILE A 36 0.15 8.31 12.38
C ILE A 36 0.51 9.39 11.37
N ARG A 37 1.61 10.12 11.64
CA ARG A 37 2.13 11.17 10.74
C ARG A 37 3.51 10.77 10.24
N VAL A 38 3.65 10.74 8.92
CA VAL A 38 4.95 10.62 8.26
C VAL A 38 5.44 12.02 7.94
N LEU A 39 6.62 12.38 8.44
CA LEU A 39 7.27 13.64 8.09
C LEU A 39 8.01 13.44 6.75
N ALA A 40 7.75 14.33 5.80
CA ALA A 40 8.48 14.39 4.55
C ALA A 40 9.32 15.68 4.53
N GLU A 41 10.64 15.55 4.58
CA GLU A 41 11.54 16.69 4.52
C GLU A 41 11.75 17.17 3.07
N PHE A 42 12.00 18.47 2.89
CA PHE A 42 12.37 19.03 1.60
C PHE A 42 13.85 18.69 1.30
N LYS A 43 14.08 17.78 0.36
CA LYS A 43 15.41 17.31 -0.07
C LYS A 43 15.46 17.14 -1.59
N PRO A 44 15.69 18.22 -2.35
CA PRO A 44 15.75 18.15 -3.81
C PRO A 44 17.00 17.38 -4.28
N GLU A 45 16.89 16.73 -5.44
CA GLU A 45 18.00 16.08 -6.16
C GLU A 45 18.66 14.88 -5.44
N LEU A 46 18.08 14.41 -4.33
CA LEU A 46 18.66 13.31 -3.54
C LEU A 46 18.20 11.92 -4.00
N ILE A 47 16.93 11.76 -4.34
CA ILE A 47 16.35 10.47 -4.74
C ILE A 47 16.32 10.35 -6.25
N THR A 48 16.87 9.26 -6.78
CA THR A 48 16.68 8.89 -8.19
C THR A 48 15.47 7.98 -8.38
N LEU A 49 14.78 8.16 -9.52
CA LEU A 49 13.60 7.38 -9.89
C LEU A 49 13.89 5.91 -10.25
N ASP A 50 15.15 5.50 -10.24
CA ASP A 50 15.57 4.11 -10.44
C ASP A 50 15.50 3.25 -9.17
N GLY A 51 15.23 3.88 -8.01
CA GLY A 51 14.92 3.18 -6.76
C GLY A 51 16.14 2.59 -6.04
N HIS A 52 17.32 3.18 -6.23
CA HIS A 52 18.49 2.79 -5.44
C HIS A 52 18.25 3.01 -3.94
N ALA A 53 18.45 1.96 -3.14
CA ALA A 53 18.22 2.01 -1.69
C ALA A 53 19.22 2.94 -0.97
N ASP A 54 20.43 3.06 -1.51
CA ASP A 54 21.53 3.83 -0.92
C ASP A 54 21.19 5.34 -0.84
N ASP A 55 20.34 5.85 -1.73
CA ASP A 55 19.87 7.25 -1.73
C ASP A 55 19.09 7.61 -0.44
N TRP A 56 18.62 6.59 0.29
CA TRP A 56 17.78 6.75 1.47
C TRP A 56 18.53 6.56 2.80
N GLU A 57 19.84 6.30 2.78
CA GLU A 57 20.63 6.01 3.99
C GLU A 57 20.53 7.11 5.06
N ASP A 58 20.60 8.37 4.64
CA ASP A 58 20.54 9.56 5.50
C ASP A 58 19.13 10.16 5.64
N ILE A 59 18.10 9.37 5.31
CA ILE A 59 16.69 9.77 5.46
C ILE A 59 16.12 9.13 6.72
N ASP A 60 15.58 9.98 7.59
CA ASP A 60 14.85 9.54 8.76
C ASP A 60 13.54 8.85 8.33
N GLY A 61 13.19 7.78 9.04
CA GLY A 61 12.01 6.99 8.72
C GLY A 61 11.17 6.75 9.95
N SER A 62 9.87 6.60 9.72
CA SER A 62 8.90 6.25 10.76
C SER A 62 8.73 4.73 10.80
N GLU A 63 8.75 4.18 12.00
CA GLU A 63 8.43 2.77 12.25
C GLU A 63 7.00 2.66 12.76
N PHE A 64 6.20 1.75 12.18
CA PHE A 64 4.81 1.52 12.59
C PHE A 64 4.40 0.09 12.29
N SER A 65 3.39 -0.44 12.99
CA SER A 65 2.87 -1.80 12.75
C SER A 65 2.36 -1.99 11.32
N LEU A 66 2.86 -3.01 10.61
CA LEU A 66 2.45 -3.32 9.25
C LEU A 66 2.04 -4.79 9.16
N LEU A 67 0.77 -5.02 8.88
CA LEU A 67 0.17 -6.34 8.75
C LEU A 67 -0.10 -6.66 7.26
N PRO A 68 0.10 -7.91 6.81
CA PRO A 68 -0.31 -8.33 5.48
C PRO A 68 -1.82 -8.18 5.27
N ALA A 69 -2.23 -7.59 4.15
CA ALA A 69 -3.65 -7.36 3.87
C ALA A 69 -4.47 -8.66 3.75
N LEU A 70 -3.86 -9.74 3.29
CA LEU A 70 -4.52 -11.05 3.11
C LEU A 70 -4.36 -11.98 4.32
N ASP A 71 -3.55 -11.58 5.31
CA ASP A 71 -3.24 -12.37 6.50
C ASP A 71 -2.93 -11.42 7.68
N PRO A 72 -3.95 -10.70 8.20
CA PRO A 72 -3.77 -9.59 9.13
C PRO A 72 -3.58 -10.05 10.59
N HIS A 73 -2.95 -11.21 10.78
CA HIS A 73 -2.68 -11.79 12.09
C HIS A 73 -1.42 -11.17 12.71
N ALA A 74 -1.43 -10.91 14.02
CA ALA A 74 -0.34 -10.24 14.71
C ALA A 74 1.00 -11.01 14.62
N GLU A 75 0.94 -12.34 14.60
CA GLU A 75 2.08 -13.23 14.39
C GLU A 75 2.70 -13.10 12.99
N HIS A 76 1.94 -12.60 12.01
CA HIS A 76 2.34 -12.42 10.61
C HIS A 76 2.73 -10.96 10.28
N GLU A 77 2.86 -10.10 11.30
CA GLU A 77 3.36 -8.74 11.14
C GLU A 77 4.78 -8.72 10.54
N TYR A 78 4.97 -7.88 9.51
CA TYR A 78 6.27 -7.66 8.88
C TYR A 78 7.31 -7.17 9.90
N LYS A 79 8.54 -7.67 9.76
CA LYS A 79 9.70 -7.24 10.58
C LYS A 79 10.50 -6.15 9.85
N GLY A 80 11.36 -5.44 10.56
CA GLY A 80 12.23 -4.40 9.99
C GLY A 80 11.51 -3.27 9.23
N ARG A 81 10.29 -2.95 9.65
CA ARG A 81 9.41 -2.03 8.93
C ARG A 81 9.79 -0.57 9.16
N LYS A 82 10.18 0.12 8.08
CA LYS A 82 10.54 1.55 8.10
C LYS A 82 9.93 2.23 6.87
N MET A 83 9.21 3.33 7.09
CA MET A 83 8.73 4.19 6.01
C MET A 83 9.51 5.50 6.03
N ASN A 84 10.22 5.75 4.94
CA ASN A 84 10.87 7.03 4.69
C ASN A 84 10.03 7.86 3.73
N ALA A 85 10.01 9.18 3.92
CA ALA A 85 9.37 10.10 2.98
C ALA A 85 10.19 11.39 2.84
N LEU A 86 10.21 11.94 1.63
CA LEU A 86 10.76 13.26 1.34
C LEU A 86 10.08 13.86 0.12
N HIS A 87 10.32 15.14 -0.14
CA HIS A 87 9.83 15.79 -1.35
C HIS A 87 10.87 16.77 -1.91
N ASP A 88 10.82 17.03 -3.21
CA ASP A 88 11.67 18.02 -3.90
C ASP A 88 10.92 19.32 -4.22
N GLY A 89 9.67 19.44 -3.75
CA GLY A 89 8.79 20.59 -3.98
C GLY A 89 7.89 20.44 -5.21
N HIS A 90 8.14 19.45 -6.06
CA HIS A 90 7.28 19.05 -7.17
C HIS A 90 6.67 17.66 -6.89
N ASP A 91 7.53 16.69 -6.57
CA ASP A 91 7.18 15.30 -6.30
C ASP A 91 7.39 14.95 -4.82
N VAL A 92 6.65 13.93 -4.38
CA VAL A 92 6.80 13.31 -3.05
C VAL A 92 7.18 11.86 -3.25
N TYR A 93 8.23 11.44 -2.55
CA TYR A 93 8.82 10.12 -2.66
C TYR A 93 8.62 9.37 -1.35
N PHE A 94 8.33 8.07 -1.46
CA PHE A 94 8.15 7.18 -0.31
C PHE A 94 8.97 5.91 -0.54
N LEU A 95 9.65 5.44 0.51
CA LEU A 95 10.28 4.13 0.54
C LEU A 95 9.74 3.36 1.74
N LEU A 96 9.05 2.25 1.46
CA LEU A 96 8.65 1.27 2.46
C LEU A 96 9.65 0.12 2.47
N GLN A 97 10.33 -0.05 3.60
CA GLN A 97 11.27 -1.13 3.84
C GLN A 97 10.62 -2.15 4.77
N VAL A 98 10.79 -3.43 4.46
CA VAL A 98 10.40 -4.56 5.31
C VAL A 98 11.48 -5.63 5.20
N ASP A 99 11.71 -6.38 6.28
CA ASP A 99 12.60 -7.53 6.24
C ASP A 99 12.01 -8.62 5.33
N GLY A 100 12.85 -9.19 4.47
CA GLY A 100 12.47 -10.32 3.63
C GLY A 100 13.40 -10.52 2.46
N GLU A 101 13.29 -11.68 1.82
CA GLU A 101 13.94 -11.91 0.54
C GLU A 101 13.12 -11.22 -0.56
N CYS A 102 13.81 -10.49 -1.45
CA CYS A 102 13.17 -9.98 -2.66
C CYS A 102 12.88 -11.17 -3.59
N VAL A 103 11.66 -11.71 -3.49
CA VAL A 103 11.17 -12.83 -4.31
C VAL A 103 10.56 -12.37 -5.63
N TYR A 104 10.91 -11.18 -6.12
CA TYR A 104 10.42 -10.72 -7.43
C TYR A 104 10.92 -11.67 -8.54
N SER A 105 10.03 -12.55 -8.99
CA SER A 105 10.17 -13.24 -10.28
C SER A 105 9.43 -12.42 -11.32
N LYS A 106 10.07 -12.11 -12.46
CA LYS A 106 9.34 -11.61 -13.64
C LYS A 106 8.17 -12.56 -13.90
N GLY A 107 6.95 -12.00 -13.82
CA GLY A 107 5.71 -12.70 -14.16
C GLY A 107 5.68 -13.16 -15.61
#